data_AF-A0A6I6DEU6-F1
#
_entry.id   AF-A0A6I6DEU6-F1
#
_cell.length_a   1.000
_cell.length_b   1.000
_cell.length_c   1.000
_cell.angle_alpha   90.00
_cell.angle_beta   90.00
_cell.angle_gamma   90.00
#
_symmetry.space_group_name_H-M   'P 1'
#
loop_
_entity.id
_entity.type
_entity.pdbx_description
1 polymer ?
#
loop_
_entity_poly.entity_id
_entity_poly.type
_entity_poly.pdbx_seq_one_letter_code
_entity_poly.pdbx_strand_id
1 'polypeptide(L)'
;MADIDKKIVFICSPFAGDIKGNSQRARRYGRFAVSKGAVPFVPHLLYPQILNEHDPEERNLGINLGLNILAKCQELWVFGEYISPGMSIEINQAKKLMMPIKYFSTSCKEMKNEKDCFAYKNKKCTILTINKCKGPDCSFLKTKEQAKEEQEKIIERIRSLDRETQKFIIDTYYKGKLEVK
;
A
#
# COMPACT_ATOMS: atom_id res chain seq x y z
N MET A 1 -14.40 4.64 22.80
CA MET A 1 -14.12 3.19 22.76
C MET A 1 -12.96 2.92 21.83
N ALA A 2 -12.16 1.90 22.10
CA ALA A 2 -11.11 1.46 21.18
C ALA A 2 -11.77 0.89 19.91
N ASP A 3 -11.32 1.36 18.75
CA ASP A 3 -11.77 0.89 17.44
C ASP A 3 -10.93 -0.36 17.07
N ILE A 4 -11.45 -1.53 17.45
CA ILE A 4 -10.76 -2.82 17.35
C ILE A 4 -10.63 -3.34 15.92
N ASP A 5 -11.33 -2.74 14.96
CA ASP A 5 -11.35 -3.18 13.55
C ASP A 5 -10.22 -2.54 12.72
N LYS A 6 -9.47 -1.60 13.31
CA LYS A 6 -8.36 -0.94 12.61
C LYS A 6 -7.18 -1.88 12.41
N LYS A 7 -6.67 -1.89 11.17
CA LYS A 7 -5.44 -2.61 10.83
C LYS A 7 -4.24 -2.01 11.55
N ILE A 8 -3.50 -2.85 12.24
CA ILE A 8 -2.17 -2.57 12.75
C ILE A 8 -1.19 -2.68 11.58
N VAL A 9 -0.44 -1.61 11.33
CA VAL A 9 0.52 -1.51 10.23
C VAL A 9 1.91 -1.30 10.77
N PHE A 10 2.86 -2.10 10.28
CA PHE A 10 4.27 -1.93 10.63
C PHE A 10 4.89 -0.89 9.69
N ILE A 11 5.54 0.14 10.24
CA ILE A 11 6.22 1.17 9.46
C ILE A 11 7.69 0.80 9.29
N CYS A 12 8.07 0.52 8.05
CA CYS A 12 9.44 0.19 7.64
C CYS A 12 10.03 1.37 6.88
N SER A 13 11.13 1.95 7.38
CA SER A 13 11.80 3.09 6.75
C SER A 13 13.27 3.15 7.14
N PRO A 14 14.13 3.88 6.41
CA PRO A 14 15.52 4.06 6.85
C PRO A 14 15.58 4.68 8.24
N PHE A 15 16.51 4.21 9.08
CA PHE A 15 16.80 4.77 10.40
C PHE A 15 18.27 5.19 10.56
N ALA A 16 19.20 4.28 10.30
CA ALA A 16 20.63 4.55 10.34
C ALA A 16 21.08 5.62 9.33
N GLY A 17 22.27 6.18 9.55
CA GLY A 17 22.81 7.30 8.77
C GLY A 17 22.32 8.64 9.32
N ASP A 18 21.37 9.28 8.64
CA ASP A 18 20.73 10.53 9.11
C ASP A 18 19.68 10.23 10.19
N ILE A 19 20.10 9.86 11.40
CA ILE A 19 19.21 9.46 12.51
C ILE A 19 18.18 10.57 12.80
N LYS A 20 18.61 11.83 12.85
CA LYS A 20 17.73 12.97 13.17
C LYS A 20 16.65 13.15 12.10
N GLY A 21 17.02 13.21 10.82
CA GLY A 21 16.06 13.37 9.74
C GLY A 21 15.22 12.12 9.50
N ASN A 22 15.78 10.93 9.64
CA ASN A 22 15.05 9.66 9.56
C ASN A 22 13.99 9.56 10.67
N SER A 23 14.33 9.95 11.90
CA SER A 23 13.37 9.98 13.01
C SER A 23 12.22 10.96 12.74
N GLN A 24 12.50 12.13 12.17
CA GLN A 24 11.45 13.07 11.77
C GLN A 24 10.55 12.50 10.65
N ARG A 25 11.15 11.84 9.64
CA ARG A 25 10.42 11.15 8.57
C ARG A 25 9.55 10.02 9.13
N ALA A 26 10.09 9.17 9.99
CA ALA A 26 9.36 8.08 10.64
C ALA A 26 8.14 8.57 11.43
N ARG A 27 8.26 9.71 12.16
CA ARG A 27 7.11 10.35 12.82
C ARG A 27 6.04 10.79 11.82
N ARG A 28 6.45 11.37 10.69
CA ARG A 28 5.53 11.75 9.61
C ARG A 28 4.84 10.54 9.01
N TYR A 29 5.54 9.42 8.81
CA TYR A 29 4.97 8.18 8.28
C TYR A 29 3.95 7.57 9.24
N GLY A 30 4.24 7.56 10.55
CA GLY A 30 3.26 7.17 11.57
C GLY A 30 2.01 8.04 11.53
N ARG A 31 2.16 9.37 11.45
CA ARG A 31 1.01 10.29 11.29
C ARG A 31 0.22 10.04 10.01
N PHE A 32 0.90 9.77 8.90
CA PHE A 32 0.26 9.40 7.65
C PHE A 32 -0.58 8.12 7.81
N ALA A 33 -0.06 7.08 8.45
CA ALA A 33 -0.83 5.86 8.72
C ALA A 33 -2.07 6.12 9.59
N VAL A 34 -1.97 6.95 10.63
CA VAL A 34 -3.14 7.38 11.43
C VAL A 34 -4.17 8.08 10.55
N SER A 35 -3.74 9.00 9.67
CA SER A 35 -4.65 9.70 8.75
C SER A 35 -5.35 8.77 7.75
N LYS A 36 -4.79 7.58 7.52
CA LYS A 36 -5.37 6.51 6.69
C LYS A 36 -6.22 5.53 7.49
N GLY A 37 -6.47 5.80 8.77
CA GLY A 37 -7.28 4.96 9.65
C GLY A 37 -6.56 3.73 10.21
N ALA A 38 -5.25 3.62 10.03
CA ALA A 38 -4.45 2.50 10.54
C ALA A 38 -3.87 2.78 11.94
N VAL A 39 -3.46 1.72 12.64
CA VAL A 39 -2.72 1.78 13.90
C VAL A 39 -1.24 1.52 13.61
N PRO A 40 -0.37 2.55 13.56
CA PRO A 40 1.02 2.35 13.19
C PRO A 40 1.85 1.82 14.37
N PHE A 41 2.71 0.84 14.07
CA PHE A 41 3.86 0.50 14.89
C PHE A 41 5.14 1.00 14.21
N VAL A 42 5.91 1.85 14.89
CA VAL A 42 7.12 2.49 14.34
C VAL A 42 8.33 2.07 15.18
N PRO A 43 8.99 0.93 14.86
CA PRO A 43 10.05 0.35 15.70
C PRO A 43 11.20 1.33 15.96
N HIS A 44 11.58 2.09 14.94
CA HIS A 44 12.69 3.05 14.99
C HIS A 44 12.45 4.26 15.90
N LEU A 45 11.21 4.48 16.34
CA LEU A 45 10.89 5.51 17.33
C LEU A 45 10.75 4.92 18.74
N LEU A 46 10.82 3.61 18.90
CA LEU A 46 10.65 2.93 20.18
C LEU A 46 11.97 2.33 20.66
N TYR A 47 12.47 1.32 19.95
CA TYR A 47 13.61 0.52 20.40
C TYR A 47 14.90 1.33 20.59
N PRO A 48 15.25 2.32 19.73
CA PRO A 48 16.43 3.15 19.96
C PRO A 48 16.39 4.03 21.22
N GLN A 49 15.23 4.15 21.89
CA GLN A 49 15.12 4.86 23.17
C GLN A 49 15.45 3.98 24.37
N ILE A 50 15.45 2.66 24.19
CA ILE A 50 15.63 1.67 25.26
C ILE A 50 16.76 0.66 24.97
N LEU A 51 17.32 0.69 23.75
CA LEU A 51 18.43 -0.13 23.29
C LEU A 51 19.48 0.78 22.62
N ASN A 52 20.74 0.42 22.75
CA ASN A 52 21.91 1.07 22.19
C ASN A 52 22.20 0.57 20.77
N GLU A 53 21.90 1.41 19.77
CA GLU A 53 22.14 1.11 18.35
C GLU A 53 23.62 0.94 17.98
N HIS A 54 24.54 1.39 18.83
CA HIS A 54 25.99 1.22 18.62
C HIS A 54 26.51 -0.11 19.18
N ASP A 55 25.73 -0.81 19.99
CA ASP A 55 26.04 -2.16 20.45
C ASP A 55 25.41 -3.20 19.49
N PRO A 56 26.22 -4.06 18.83
CA PRO A 56 25.71 -5.06 17.90
C PRO A 56 24.68 -6.03 18.50
N GLU A 57 24.84 -6.43 19.76
CA GLU A 57 23.93 -7.36 20.43
C GLU A 57 22.57 -6.72 20.70
N GLU A 58 22.55 -5.53 21.30
CA GLU A 58 21.31 -4.77 21.50
C GLU A 58 20.65 -4.37 20.18
N ARG A 59 21.42 -4.06 19.13
CA ARG A 59 20.88 -3.82 17.78
C ARG A 59 20.18 -5.06 17.22
N ASN A 60 20.80 -6.24 17.34
CA ASN A 60 20.18 -7.49 16.91
C ASN A 60 18.92 -7.81 17.71
N LEU A 61 18.94 -7.56 19.02
CA LEU A 61 17.76 -7.67 19.87
C LEU A 61 16.63 -6.76 19.39
N GLY A 62 16.92 -5.48 19.09
CA GLY A 62 15.94 -4.52 18.56
C GLY A 62 15.31 -4.98 17.24
N ILE A 63 16.10 -5.53 16.32
CA ILE A 63 15.61 -6.11 15.07
C ILE A 63 14.66 -7.29 15.37
N ASN A 64 15.08 -8.23 16.22
CA ASN A 64 14.27 -9.41 16.56
C ASN A 64 12.95 -9.03 17.24
N LEU A 65 12.96 -8.07 18.16
CA LEU A 65 11.74 -7.53 18.78
C LEU A 65 10.83 -6.88 17.73
N GLY A 66 11.40 -6.13 16.79
CA GLY A 66 10.69 -5.60 15.63
C GLY A 66 10.00 -6.69 14.80
N LEU A 67 10.72 -7.76 14.44
CA LEU A 67 10.17 -8.87 13.66
C LEU A 67 9.05 -9.64 14.39
N ASN A 68 9.14 -9.77 15.71
CA ASN A 68 8.08 -10.37 16.53
C ASN A 68 6.79 -9.54 16.50
N ILE A 69 6.91 -8.21 16.58
CA ILE A 69 5.75 -7.32 16.44
C ILE A 69 5.23 -7.32 15.01
N LEU A 70 6.10 -7.30 14.00
CA LEU A 70 5.73 -7.41 12.60
C LEU A 70 4.81 -8.61 12.36
N ALA A 71 5.13 -9.77 12.92
CA ALA A 71 4.30 -10.99 12.80
C ALA A 71 2.87 -10.85 13.36
N LYS A 72 2.58 -9.81 14.15
CA LYS A 72 1.27 -9.50 14.71
C LYS A 72 0.53 -8.39 13.95
N CYS A 73 1.20 -7.71 13.02
CA CYS A 73 0.62 -6.67 12.17
C CYS A 73 -0.16 -7.28 11.00
N GLN A 74 -1.10 -6.53 10.44
CA GLN A 74 -1.88 -6.93 9.26
C GLN A 74 -1.21 -6.52 7.95
N GLU A 75 -0.41 -5.45 7.94
CA GLU A 75 0.29 -4.98 6.74
C GLU A 75 1.68 -4.41 7.09
N LEU A 76 2.60 -4.46 6.12
CA LEU A 76 3.89 -3.77 6.15
C LEU A 76 3.85 -2.56 5.22
N TRP A 77 4.13 -1.37 5.72
CA TRP A 77 4.21 -0.15 4.92
C TRP A 77 5.66 0.32 4.84
N VAL A 78 6.22 0.25 3.64
CA VAL A 78 7.62 0.57 3.34
C VAL A 78 7.69 1.99 2.79
N PHE A 79 8.54 2.84 3.36
CA PHE A 79 8.70 4.22 2.95
C PHE A 79 10.10 4.53 2.43
N GLY A 80 10.13 5.20 1.27
CA GLY A 80 11.33 5.71 0.62
C GLY A 80 11.70 4.96 -0.64
N GLU A 81 12.54 5.59 -1.45
CA GLU A 81 13.01 5.08 -2.74
C GLU A 81 14.21 4.14 -2.57
N TYR A 82 14.88 4.21 -1.41
CA TYR A 82 16.01 3.36 -1.05
C TYR A 82 15.61 2.34 0.01
N ILE A 83 15.91 1.07 -0.26
CA ILE A 83 15.73 -0.04 0.69
C ILE A 83 17.06 -0.32 1.38
N SER A 84 17.14 -0.04 2.68
CA SER A 84 18.32 -0.33 3.50
C SER A 84 18.46 -1.83 3.81
N PRO A 85 19.63 -2.30 4.27
CA PRO A 85 19.79 -3.67 4.75
C PRO A 85 18.80 -4.05 5.87
N GLY A 86 18.56 -3.14 6.83
CA GLY A 86 17.59 -3.37 7.91
C GLY A 86 16.15 -3.51 7.38
N MET A 87 15.75 -2.63 6.47
CA MET A 87 14.44 -2.72 5.82
C MET A 87 14.28 -4.03 5.04
N SER A 88 15.35 -4.49 4.39
CA SER A 88 15.33 -5.73 3.61
C SER A 88 15.01 -6.95 4.47
N ILE A 89 15.48 -6.98 5.72
CA ILE A 89 15.17 -8.04 6.70
C ILE A 89 13.67 -8.04 7.01
N GLU A 90 13.10 -6.88 7.33
CA GLU A 90 11.66 -6.73 7.63
C GLU A 90 10.78 -7.08 6.43
N ILE A 91 11.13 -6.60 5.23
CA ILE A 91 10.43 -6.89 3.97
C ILE A 91 10.46 -8.39 3.66
N ASN A 92 11.61 -9.04 3.82
CA ASN A 92 11.73 -10.48 3.58
C ASN A 92 10.91 -11.27 4.59
N GLN A 93 10.84 -10.85 5.85
CA GLN A 93 9.99 -11.47 6.84
C GLN A 93 8.50 -11.31 6.50
N ALA A 94 8.06 -10.11 6.11
CA ALA A 94 6.67 -9.88 5.69
C ALA A 94 6.30 -10.75 4.48
N LYS A 95 7.20 -10.92 3.50
CA LYS A 95 7.00 -11.84 2.36
C LYS A 95 6.81 -13.29 2.81
N LYS A 96 7.66 -13.78 3.74
CA LYS A 96 7.55 -15.14 4.30
C LYS A 96 6.20 -15.35 5.01
N LEU A 97 5.68 -14.32 5.65
CA LEU A 97 4.39 -14.32 6.32
C LEU A 97 3.20 -14.14 5.36
N MET A 98 3.43 -14.03 4.05
CA MET A 98 2.42 -13.68 3.04
C MET A 98 1.63 -12.41 3.41
N MET A 99 2.29 -11.49 4.13
CA MET A 99 1.70 -10.24 4.58
C MET A 99 1.61 -9.25 3.41
N PRO A 100 0.50 -8.51 3.27
CA PRO A 100 0.41 -7.40 2.32
C PRO A 100 1.50 -6.35 2.57
N ILE A 101 2.23 -5.97 1.52
CA ILE A 101 3.28 -4.95 1.57
C ILE A 101 2.89 -3.80 0.66
N LYS A 102 2.85 -2.57 1.22
CA LYS A 102 2.61 -1.34 0.47
C LYS A 102 3.87 -0.49 0.44
N TYR A 103 4.20 0.05 -0.72
CA TYR A 103 5.37 0.91 -0.90
C TYR A 103 4.93 2.35 -1.08
N PHE A 104 5.62 3.26 -0.41
CA PHE A 104 5.36 4.69 -0.45
C PHE A 104 6.67 5.44 -0.70
N SER A 105 6.60 6.55 -1.42
CA SER A 105 7.72 7.48 -1.55
C SER A 105 8.01 8.17 -0.22
N THR A 106 9.13 8.90 -0.15
CA THR A 106 9.44 9.77 1.00
C THR A 106 8.35 10.82 1.27
N SER A 107 7.57 11.21 0.26
CA SER A 107 6.43 12.13 0.37
C SER A 107 5.09 11.44 0.67
N CYS A 108 5.11 10.16 1.07
CA CYS A 108 3.92 9.35 1.38
C CYS A 108 2.97 9.14 0.19
N LYS A 109 3.48 9.24 -1.04
CA LYS A 109 2.72 8.86 -2.24
C LYS A 109 2.86 7.36 -2.44
N GLU A 110 1.74 6.66 -2.56
CA GLU A 110 1.75 5.22 -2.83
C GLU A 110 2.43 4.94 -4.18
N MET A 111 3.43 4.08 -4.15
CA MET A 111 4.19 3.66 -5.31
C MET A 111 3.49 2.46 -5.92
N LYS A 112 2.83 2.69 -7.05
CA LYS A 112 2.10 1.67 -7.79
C LYS A 112 3.08 0.88 -8.68
N ASN A 113 3.01 -0.45 -8.69
CA ASN A 113 3.73 -1.26 -9.65
C ASN A 113 2.82 -1.54 -10.87
N GLU A 114 3.40 -1.64 -12.06
CA GLU A 114 2.65 -2.06 -13.25
C GLU A 114 2.00 -3.43 -13.07
N LYS A 115 2.62 -4.33 -12.29
CA LYS A 115 2.12 -5.68 -12.00
C LYS A 115 0.84 -5.67 -11.18
N ASP A 116 0.58 -4.60 -10.44
CA ASP A 116 -0.64 -4.44 -9.63
C ASP A 116 -1.82 -3.98 -10.49
N CYS A 117 -1.57 -3.54 -11.72
CA CYS A 117 -2.60 -3.04 -12.61
C CYS A 117 -3.52 -4.17 -13.11
N PHE A 118 -4.84 -3.98 -13.02
CA PHE A 118 -5.84 -4.96 -13.48
C PHE A 118 -5.71 -5.34 -14.96
N ALA A 119 -5.11 -4.45 -15.77
CA ALA A 119 -4.91 -4.61 -17.20
C ALA A 119 -3.52 -5.16 -17.57
N TYR A 120 -2.62 -5.38 -16.60
CA TYR A 120 -1.27 -5.86 -16.88
C TYR A 120 -1.25 -7.35 -17.17
N LYS A 121 -0.63 -7.75 -18.30
CA LYS A 121 -0.40 -9.15 -18.65
C LYS A 121 0.88 -9.30 -19.47
N ASN A 122 1.84 -10.09 -18.99
CA ASN A 122 3.10 -10.38 -19.69
C ASN A 122 3.82 -9.13 -20.24
N LYS A 123 3.99 -8.09 -19.40
CA LYS A 123 4.55 -6.77 -19.78
C LYS A 123 3.69 -5.94 -20.74
N LYS A 124 2.51 -6.42 -21.16
CA LYS A 124 1.55 -5.74 -22.04
C LYS A 124 0.39 -5.16 -21.23
N CYS A 125 -0.38 -4.25 -21.84
CA CYS A 125 -1.65 -3.78 -21.31
C CYS A 125 -2.80 -4.31 -22.17
N THR A 126 -3.74 -5.03 -21.56
CA THR A 126 -4.88 -5.66 -22.25
C THR A 126 -5.99 -4.66 -22.58
N ILE A 127 -6.06 -3.52 -21.91
CA ILE A 127 -7.10 -2.49 -22.12
C ILE A 127 -6.68 -1.46 -23.17
N LEU A 128 -5.44 -0.95 -23.08
CA LEU A 128 -4.90 -0.04 -24.10
C LEU A 128 -4.36 -0.79 -25.33
N THR A 129 -4.32 -2.12 -25.28
CA THR A 129 -3.86 -3.00 -26.36
C THR A 129 -2.43 -2.66 -26.83
N ILE A 130 -1.54 -2.34 -25.89
CA ILE A 130 -0.13 -2.02 -26.16
C ILE A 130 0.81 -3.13 -25.70
N ASN A 131 1.90 -3.33 -26.45
CA ASN A 131 2.88 -4.40 -26.23
C ASN A 131 3.88 -4.12 -25.08
N LYS A 132 3.89 -2.91 -24.52
CA LYS A 132 4.67 -2.51 -23.36
C LYS A 132 3.81 -1.64 -22.44
N CYS A 133 3.58 -2.09 -21.21
CA CYS A 133 2.79 -1.34 -20.24
C CYS A 133 3.52 -0.04 -19.86
N LYS A 134 2.74 1.06 -19.75
CA LYS A 134 3.24 2.36 -19.30
C LYS A 134 3.60 2.40 -17.80
N GLY A 135 3.13 1.40 -17.06
CA GLY A 135 3.40 1.26 -15.63
C GLY A 135 2.98 2.48 -14.81
N PRO A 136 3.79 2.94 -13.85
CA PRO A 136 3.43 4.02 -12.91
C PRO A 136 2.95 5.31 -13.57
N ASP A 137 3.42 5.62 -14.79
CA ASP A 137 3.03 6.81 -15.54
C ASP A 137 1.69 6.66 -16.28
N CYS A 138 1.04 5.50 -16.18
CA CYS A 138 -0.25 5.24 -16.79
C CYS A 138 -1.38 5.91 -16.00
N SER A 139 -2.09 6.85 -16.62
CA SER A 139 -3.27 7.50 -16.03
C SER A 139 -4.41 6.52 -15.69
N PHE A 140 -4.38 5.30 -16.22
CA PHE A 140 -5.36 4.25 -15.96
C PHE A 140 -4.87 3.18 -14.98
N LEU A 141 -3.72 3.38 -14.31
CA LEU A 141 -3.20 2.40 -13.35
C LEU A 141 -4.08 2.32 -12.10
N LYS A 142 -4.76 1.18 -11.97
CA LYS A 142 -5.59 0.81 -10.82
C LYS A 142 -5.50 -0.69 -10.53
N THR A 143 -5.67 -1.06 -9.26
CA THR A 143 -5.75 -2.47 -8.87
C THR A 143 -7.07 -3.09 -9.34
N LYS A 144 -7.21 -4.42 -9.22
CA LYS A 144 -8.48 -5.11 -9.53
C LYS A 144 -9.60 -4.64 -8.62
N GLU A 145 -9.30 -4.43 -7.35
CA GLU A 145 -10.23 -3.97 -6.32
C GLU A 145 -10.70 -2.54 -6.64
N GLN A 146 -9.77 -1.63 -6.92
CA GLN A 146 -10.09 -0.25 -7.32
C GLN A 146 -10.94 -0.20 -8.60
N ALA A 147 -10.60 -1.02 -9.61
CA ALA A 147 -11.39 -1.10 -10.83
C ALA A 147 -12.82 -1.59 -10.59
N LYS A 148 -12.98 -2.56 -9.67
CA LYS A 148 -14.29 -3.10 -9.28
C LYS A 148 -15.12 -2.08 -8.51
N GLU A 149 -14.53 -1.40 -7.53
CA GLU A 149 -15.20 -0.34 -6.76
C GLU A 149 -15.66 0.83 -7.65
N GLU A 150 -14.83 1.26 -8.60
CA GLU A 150 -15.21 2.27 -9.60
C GLU A 150 -16.37 1.79 -10.48
N GLN A 151 -16.33 0.51 -10.90
CA GLN A 151 -17.39 -0.07 -11.71
C GLN A 151 -18.72 -0.13 -10.96
N GLU A 152 -18.70 -0.50 -9.67
CA GLU A 152 -19.89 -0.51 -8.80
C GLU A 152 -20.50 0.88 -8.67
N LYS A 153 -19.69 1.93 -8.44
CA LYS A 153 -20.16 3.33 -8.38
C LYS A 153 -20.78 3.79 -9.70
N ILE A 154 -20.21 3.40 -10.83
CA ILE A 154 -20.77 3.70 -12.16
C ILE A 154 -22.13 3.03 -12.32
N ILE A 155 -22.26 1.75 -11.91
CA ILE A 155 -23.52 1.03 -11.96
C ILE A 155 -24.57 1.69 -11.06
N GLU A 156 -24.22 2.06 -9.83
CA GLU A 156 -25.12 2.81 -8.95
C GLU A 156 -25.56 4.15 -9.55
N ARG A 157 -24.65 4.86 -10.22
CA ARG A 157 -24.99 6.09 -10.92
C ARG A 157 -25.96 5.84 -12.05
N ILE A 158 -25.75 4.81 -12.87
CA ILE A 158 -26.66 4.45 -13.96
C ILE A 158 -28.04 4.07 -13.40
N ARG A 159 -28.10 3.28 -12.31
CA ARG A 159 -29.36 2.92 -11.61
C ARG A 159 -30.19 4.14 -11.19
N SER A 160 -29.53 5.24 -10.86
CA SER A 160 -30.20 6.47 -10.42
C SER A 160 -30.85 7.29 -11.55
N LEU A 161 -30.59 6.94 -12.82
CA LEU A 161 -31.15 7.63 -13.99
C LEU A 161 -32.52 7.04 -14.38
N ASP A 162 -33.26 7.72 -15.26
CA ASP A 162 -34.51 7.20 -15.81
C ASP A 162 -34.27 5.98 -16.73
N ARG A 163 -35.32 5.19 -16.98
CA ARG A 163 -35.23 3.93 -17.73
C ARG A 163 -34.79 4.11 -19.18
N GLU A 164 -35.16 5.22 -19.83
CA GLU A 164 -34.78 5.47 -21.22
C GLU A 164 -33.29 5.77 -21.31
N THR A 165 -32.79 6.65 -20.43
CA THR A 165 -31.37 6.96 -20.32
C THR A 165 -30.55 5.74 -19.94
N GLN A 166 -31.01 4.92 -18.99
CA GLN A 166 -30.36 3.66 -18.62
C GLN A 166 -30.18 2.75 -19.84
N LYS A 167 -31.28 2.49 -20.57
CA LYS A 167 -31.26 1.63 -21.75
C LYS A 167 -30.31 2.15 -22.82
N PHE A 168 -30.38 3.45 -23.13
CA PHE A 168 -29.49 4.09 -24.09
C PHE A 168 -28.01 3.91 -23.74
N ILE A 169 -27.63 4.10 -22.48
CA ILE A 169 -26.25 3.92 -22.00
C ILE A 169 -25.82 2.46 -22.12
N ILE A 170 -26.65 1.52 -21.66
CA ILE A 170 -26.35 0.09 -21.67
C ILE A 170 -26.13 -0.41 -23.11
N ASP A 171 -26.96 0.00 -24.05
CA ASP A 171 -26.85 -0.41 -25.45
C ASP A 171 -25.61 0.22 -26.11
N THR A 172 -25.37 1.52 -25.88
CA THR A 172 -24.29 2.27 -26.53
C THR A 172 -22.91 1.84 -26.04
N TYR A 173 -22.70 1.73 -24.73
CA TYR A 173 -21.37 1.55 -24.13
C TYR A 173 -21.10 0.13 -23.66
N TYR A 174 -22.15 -0.63 -23.31
CA TYR A 174 -22.03 -1.97 -22.74
C TYR A 174 -22.57 -3.06 -23.65
N LYS A 175 -23.09 -2.71 -24.85
CA LYS A 175 -23.65 -3.65 -25.83
C LYS A 175 -24.68 -4.60 -25.22
N GLY A 176 -25.52 -4.10 -24.31
CA GLY A 176 -26.54 -4.90 -23.64
C GLY A 176 -26.03 -5.81 -22.52
N LYS A 177 -24.72 -5.80 -22.20
CA LYS A 177 -24.12 -6.76 -21.25
C LYS A 177 -24.06 -6.28 -19.79
N LEU A 178 -24.54 -5.06 -19.52
CA LEU A 178 -24.53 -4.52 -18.16
C LEU A 178 -25.86 -4.83 -17.47
N GLU A 179 -25.82 -5.68 -16.45
CA GLU A 179 -26.99 -5.93 -15.60
C GLU A 179 -27.12 -4.82 -14.54
N VAL A 180 -28.20 -4.05 -14.67
CA VAL A 180 -28.55 -2.95 -13.79
C VAL A 180 -29.82 -3.38 -13.04
N LYS A 181 -29.72 -4.37 -12.15
CA LYS A 181 -30.84 -4.80 -11.29
C LYS A 181 -31.14 -3.78 -10.21
#